data_AF-A0A3G2G2H1-F1
#
_entry.id   AF-A0A3G2G2H1-F1
#
_cell.length_a   1.000
_cell.length_b   1.000
_cell.length_c   1.000
_cell.angle_alpha   90.00
_cell.angle_beta   90.00
_cell.angle_gamma   90.00
#
_symmetry.space_group_name_H-M   'P 1'
#
loop_
_entity.id
_entity.type
_entity.pdbx_description
1 polymer ?
#
loop_
_entity_poly.entity_id
_entity_poly.type
_entity_poly.pdbx_seq_one_letter_code
_entity_poly.pdbx_strand_id
1 'polypeptide(L)'
;MKKIITTTCLCLSVFAFSQKYYSKISDTKINHERLEISKNFIDTYLNKCENSDFTKFDQFTLSKRLEKFFLNEIEKSCKKSVEMYGKLKVLNFNSAYLNKYTKNFDPLDLYIFDVQSEKLPDIKYISVWVYHDQNVVSGIWISKEKPLGKSKPKDNDKKESAL
;
A
#
# COMPACT_ATOMS: atom_id res chain seq x y z
N MET A 1 -1.83 41.01 -39.20
CA MET A 1 -1.86 41.32 -37.75
C MET A 1 -2.43 40.13 -37.00
N LYS A 2 -1.75 39.73 -35.92
CA LYS A 2 -2.06 38.58 -35.05
C LYS A 2 -3.48 38.65 -34.47
N LYS A 3 -4.09 37.48 -34.24
CA LYS A 3 -4.66 37.06 -32.94
C LYS A 3 -5.08 35.59 -33.00
N ILE A 4 -4.27 34.75 -32.37
CA ILE A 4 -4.61 33.38 -31.96
C ILE A 4 -5.51 33.53 -30.73
N ILE A 5 -6.73 32.99 -30.76
CA ILE A 5 -7.57 32.87 -29.57
C ILE A 5 -7.44 31.43 -29.07
N THR A 6 -6.57 31.29 -28.09
CA THR A 6 -6.38 30.09 -27.28
C THR A 6 -7.56 29.94 -26.34
N THR A 7 -8.44 28.97 -26.55
CA THR A 7 -9.44 28.59 -25.53
C THR A 7 -8.98 27.29 -24.88
N THR A 8 -8.10 27.45 -23.89
CA THR A 8 -7.70 26.42 -22.94
C THR A 8 -8.93 26.05 -22.11
N CYS A 9 -9.60 24.95 -22.44
CA CYS A 9 -10.69 24.45 -21.60
C CYS A 9 -10.10 23.81 -20.34
N LEU A 10 -10.40 24.46 -19.23
CA LEU A 10 -9.92 24.19 -17.88
C LEU A 10 -10.54 22.88 -17.35
N CYS A 11 -9.94 21.72 -17.65
CA CYS A 11 -10.31 20.45 -17.01
C CYS A 11 -9.75 20.38 -15.58
N LEU A 12 -10.26 21.21 -14.67
CA LEU A 12 -9.89 21.22 -13.25
C LEU A 12 -11.10 21.02 -12.35
N SER A 13 -11.67 19.80 -12.26
CA SER A 13 -12.59 19.47 -11.14
C SER A 13 -12.99 17.98 -10.97
N VAL A 14 -12.17 16.99 -11.35
CA VAL A 14 -12.48 15.58 -11.05
C VAL A 14 -11.32 14.79 -10.46
N PHE A 15 -10.77 15.25 -9.32
CA PHE A 15 -9.86 14.42 -8.51
C PHE A 15 -10.12 14.45 -7.00
N ALA A 16 -11.20 15.08 -6.53
CA ALA A 16 -11.47 15.16 -5.08
C ALA A 16 -12.10 13.89 -4.47
N PHE A 17 -12.45 12.88 -5.28
CA PHE A 17 -13.17 11.69 -4.82
C PHE A 17 -12.27 10.45 -4.80
N SER A 18 -11.46 10.26 -3.75
CA SER A 18 -10.86 8.93 -3.43
C SER A 18 -10.23 8.82 -2.03
N GLN A 19 -10.06 9.92 -1.29
CA GLN A 19 -9.19 9.92 -0.10
C GLN A 19 -9.94 9.92 1.23
N LYS A 20 -10.83 8.94 1.50
CA LYS A 20 -11.61 8.95 2.76
C LYS A 20 -10.73 8.81 4.00
N TYR A 21 -9.71 7.97 3.94
CA TYR A 21 -8.87 7.61 5.09
C TYR A 21 -7.41 8.04 4.97
N TYR A 22 -6.97 8.32 3.76
CA TYR A 22 -5.56 8.55 3.44
C TYR A 22 -5.39 9.84 2.65
N SER A 23 -4.38 10.63 2.98
CA SER A 23 -3.91 11.74 2.14
C SER A 23 -2.62 11.34 1.43
N LYS A 24 -2.55 11.51 0.10
CA LYS A 24 -1.32 11.22 -0.65
C LYS A 24 -0.18 12.11 -0.14
N ILE A 25 0.97 11.52 0.16
CA ILE A 25 2.20 12.24 0.47
C ILE A 25 2.82 12.64 -0.87
N SER A 26 3.19 13.91 -1.03
CA SER A 26 3.87 14.37 -2.24
C SER A 26 5.26 13.75 -2.33
N ASP A 27 5.73 13.47 -3.54
CA ASP A 27 7.01 12.78 -3.75
C ASP A 27 8.19 13.50 -3.07
N THR A 28 8.17 14.84 -3.06
CA THR A 28 9.17 15.69 -2.39
C THR A 28 9.13 15.68 -0.86
N LYS A 29 8.09 15.09 -0.26
CA LYS A 29 7.89 14.99 1.20
C LYS A 29 7.94 13.55 1.70
N ILE A 30 8.27 12.60 0.83
CA ILE A 30 8.44 11.21 1.22
C ILE A 30 9.65 11.12 2.16
N ASN A 31 9.46 10.45 3.29
CA ASN A 31 10.56 10.12 4.16
C ASN A 31 11.33 8.92 3.58
N HIS A 32 12.57 9.14 3.17
CA HIS A 32 13.38 8.12 2.49
C HIS A 32 13.78 6.95 3.41
N GLU A 33 14.01 7.22 4.69
CA GLU A 33 14.35 6.18 5.66
C GLU A 33 13.18 5.18 5.85
N ARG A 34 11.96 5.69 6.05
CA ARG A 34 10.77 4.83 6.16
C ARG A 34 10.44 4.10 4.86
N LEU A 35 10.69 4.73 3.71
CA LEU A 35 10.56 4.08 2.42
C LEU A 35 11.52 2.89 2.30
N GLU A 36 12.78 3.08 2.70
CA GLU A 36 13.81 2.03 2.68
C GLU A 36 13.48 0.91 3.67
N ILE A 37 13.09 1.24 4.91
CA ILE A 37 12.63 0.26 5.91
C ILE A 37 11.47 -0.56 5.36
N SER A 38 10.49 0.08 4.71
CA SER A 38 9.35 -0.61 4.12
C SER A 38 9.77 -1.59 3.03
N LYS A 39 10.69 -1.19 2.15
CA LYS A 39 11.22 -2.03 1.09
C LYS A 39 11.99 -3.23 1.65
N ASN A 40 12.93 -2.97 2.56
CA ASN A 40 13.74 -4.01 3.19
C ASN A 40 12.86 -5.00 3.98
N PHE A 41 11.80 -4.49 4.63
CA PHE A 41 10.84 -5.33 5.34
C PHE A 41 10.07 -6.24 4.39
N ILE A 42 9.58 -5.71 3.27
CA ILE A 42 8.94 -6.51 2.22
C ILE A 42 9.88 -7.61 1.71
N ASP A 43 11.09 -7.23 1.31
CA ASP A 43 12.06 -8.17 0.74
C ASP A 43 12.40 -9.28 1.74
N THR A 44 12.57 -8.92 3.02
CA THR A 44 12.79 -9.90 4.09
C THR A 44 11.57 -10.80 4.31
N TYR A 45 10.36 -10.24 4.34
CA TYR A 45 9.13 -11.00 4.53
C TYR A 45 8.92 -12.03 3.41
N LEU A 46 9.08 -11.59 2.15
CA LEU A 46 8.94 -12.47 0.99
C LEU A 46 10.01 -13.56 0.98
N ASN A 47 11.27 -13.20 1.22
CA ASN A 47 12.37 -14.17 1.29
C ASN A 47 12.14 -15.22 2.39
N LYS A 48 11.66 -14.78 3.56
CA LYS A 48 11.32 -15.69 4.66
C LYS A 48 10.18 -16.63 4.28
N CYS A 49 9.11 -16.13 3.68
CA CYS A 49 8.01 -16.98 3.22
C CYS A 49 8.44 -18.00 2.15
N GLU A 50 9.29 -17.60 1.20
CA GLU A 50 9.79 -18.48 0.14
C GLU A 50 10.69 -19.60 0.68
N ASN A 51 11.52 -19.29 1.67
CA ASN A 51 12.45 -20.25 2.27
C ASN A 51 11.87 -20.98 3.50
N SER A 52 10.59 -20.78 3.81
CA SER A 52 9.94 -21.32 5.03
C SER A 52 10.69 -20.97 6.32
N ASP A 53 11.30 -19.78 6.37
CA ASP A 53 11.99 -19.27 7.56
C ASP A 53 11.01 -18.44 8.40
N PHE A 54 10.52 -19.03 9.48
CA PHE A 54 9.58 -18.40 10.41
C PHE A 54 10.24 -17.84 11.67
N THR A 55 11.56 -17.63 11.63
CA THR A 55 12.25 -16.91 12.72
C THR A 55 11.83 -15.45 12.78
N LYS A 56 12.11 -14.82 13.92
CA LYS A 56 11.72 -13.44 14.21
C LYS A 56 12.34 -12.43 13.24
N PHE A 57 11.74 -11.25 13.16
CA PHE A 57 12.18 -10.11 12.37
C PHE A 57 13.00 -9.15 13.23
N ASP A 58 14.11 -9.62 13.80
CA ASP A 58 14.84 -8.87 14.83
C ASP A 58 15.50 -7.58 14.31
N GLN A 59 15.70 -7.47 13.00
CA GLN A 59 16.20 -6.25 12.34
C GLN A 59 15.14 -5.14 12.16
N PHE A 60 13.89 -5.36 12.57
CA PHE A 60 12.80 -4.38 12.44
C PHE A 60 12.10 -4.14 13.77
N THR A 61 11.82 -2.87 14.08
CA THR A 61 10.90 -2.54 15.17
C THR A 61 9.47 -2.79 14.71
N LEU A 62 8.81 -3.80 15.29
CA LEU A 62 7.45 -4.17 14.94
C LEU A 62 6.45 -3.69 15.98
N SER A 63 5.24 -3.32 15.55
CA SER A 63 4.14 -3.11 16.48
C SER A 63 3.83 -4.41 17.23
N LYS A 64 3.42 -4.32 18.50
CA LYS A 64 3.07 -5.50 19.32
C LYS A 64 2.01 -6.40 18.67
N ARG A 65 1.08 -5.81 17.91
CA ARG A 65 0.08 -6.55 17.15
C ARG A 65 0.73 -7.38 16.03
N LEU A 66 1.66 -6.80 15.29
CA LEU A 66 2.35 -7.47 14.20
C LEU A 66 3.31 -8.55 14.72
N GLU A 67 4.04 -8.30 15.82
CA GLU A 67 4.83 -9.33 16.51
C GLU A 67 3.96 -10.54 16.86
N LYS A 68 2.80 -10.29 17.49
CA LYS A 68 1.86 -11.37 17.87
C LYS A 68 1.32 -12.11 16.65
N PHE A 69 1.06 -11.41 15.53
CA PHE A 69 0.66 -12.07 14.30
C PHE A 69 1.77 -12.99 13.78
N PHE A 70 3.03 -12.52 13.73
CA PHE A 70 4.11 -13.35 13.22
C PHE A 70 4.46 -14.53 14.10
N LEU A 71 4.30 -14.42 15.42
CA LEU A 71 4.50 -15.56 16.32
C LEU A 71 3.48 -16.68 16.12
N ASN A 72 2.24 -16.35 15.77
CA ASN A 72 1.14 -17.32 15.78
C ASN A 72 0.70 -17.77 14.37
N GLU A 73 0.80 -16.90 13.37
CA GLU A 73 0.12 -17.08 12.09
C GLU A 73 1.05 -16.98 10.87
N ILE A 74 2.34 -16.67 11.05
CA ILE A 74 3.23 -16.42 9.90
C ILE A 74 3.34 -17.62 8.97
N GLU A 75 3.53 -18.82 9.51
CA GLU A 75 3.70 -20.04 8.72
C GLU A 75 2.47 -20.27 7.83
N LYS A 76 1.28 -20.24 8.45
CA LYS A 76 0.01 -20.39 7.75
C LYS A 76 -0.20 -19.30 6.70
N SER A 77 0.12 -18.05 7.04
CA SER A 77 0.01 -16.92 6.13
C SER A 77 0.95 -17.03 4.93
N CYS A 78 2.22 -17.39 5.16
CA CYS A 78 3.22 -17.57 4.11
C CYS A 78 2.82 -18.72 3.17
N LYS A 79 2.45 -19.90 3.72
CA LYS A 79 2.00 -21.04 2.90
C LYS A 79 0.82 -20.66 2.02
N LYS A 80 -0.19 -20.01 2.59
CA LYS A 80 -1.36 -19.54 1.83
C LYS A 80 -0.97 -18.52 0.76
N SER A 81 -0.07 -17.58 1.07
CA SER A 81 0.41 -16.59 0.11
C SER A 81 1.14 -17.23 -1.07
N VAL A 82 2.06 -18.16 -0.83
CA VAL A 82 2.81 -18.88 -1.87
C VAL A 82 1.89 -19.80 -2.69
N GLU A 83 0.92 -20.44 -2.04
CA GLU A 83 -0.09 -21.25 -2.73
C GLU A 83 -0.89 -20.40 -3.72
N MET A 84 -1.46 -19.28 -3.26
CA MET A 84 -2.34 -18.42 -4.05
C MET A 84 -1.60 -17.59 -5.10
N TYR A 85 -0.43 -17.05 -4.78
CA TYR A 85 0.24 -16.03 -5.60
C TYR A 85 1.55 -16.52 -6.22
N GLY A 86 2.11 -17.64 -5.76
CA GLY A 86 3.47 -18.05 -6.14
C GLY A 86 4.51 -17.07 -5.60
N LYS A 87 5.69 -17.03 -6.24
CA LYS A 87 6.70 -16.03 -5.91
C LYS A 87 6.17 -14.63 -6.25
N LEU A 88 6.47 -13.66 -5.39
CA LEU A 88 6.17 -12.25 -5.63
C LEU A 88 7.47 -11.51 -5.91
N LYS A 89 7.57 -10.86 -7.07
CA LYS A 89 8.67 -9.98 -7.40
C LYS A 89 8.27 -8.53 -7.11
N VAL A 90 8.98 -7.88 -6.19
CA VAL A 90 8.84 -6.43 -5.97
C VAL A 90 9.44 -5.70 -7.17
N LEU A 91 8.66 -4.76 -7.70
CA LEU A 91 9.09 -3.91 -8.81
C LEU A 91 9.52 -2.55 -8.25
N ASN A 92 8.70 -1.53 -8.42
CA ASN A 92 9.04 -0.16 -8.09
C ASN A 92 8.19 0.35 -6.92
N PHE A 93 8.71 1.35 -6.21
CA PHE A 93 7.88 2.17 -5.34
C PHE A 93 6.79 2.85 -6.17
N ASN A 94 5.54 2.72 -5.71
CA ASN A 94 4.39 3.24 -6.43
C ASN A 94 3.90 4.57 -5.84
N SER A 95 3.60 4.59 -4.54
CA SER A 95 3.08 5.78 -3.86
C SER A 95 3.09 5.65 -2.34
N ALA A 96 3.07 6.79 -1.66
CA ALA A 96 2.98 6.88 -0.20
C ALA A 96 1.77 7.71 0.23
N TYR A 97 1.17 7.35 1.35
CA TYR A 97 -0.01 8.01 1.90
C TYR A 97 0.07 8.11 3.41
N LEU A 98 -0.42 9.22 3.97
CA LEU A 98 -0.58 9.40 5.40
C LEU A 98 -2.01 9.02 5.82
N ASN A 99 -2.16 8.19 6.85
CA ASN A 99 -3.46 7.94 7.47
C ASN A 99 -3.96 9.21 8.16
N LYS A 100 -5.12 9.72 7.72
CA LYS A 100 -5.68 10.99 8.21
C LYS A 100 -6.07 10.92 9.68
N TYR A 101 -6.45 9.75 10.20
CA TYR A 101 -6.91 9.61 11.59
C TYR A 101 -5.78 9.63 12.61
N THR A 102 -4.57 9.24 12.21
CA THR A 102 -3.45 9.14 13.13
C THR A 102 -2.49 10.33 13.03
N LYS A 103 -2.75 11.26 12.10
CA LYS A 103 -1.91 12.43 11.80
C LYS A 103 -1.48 13.27 13.01
N ASN A 104 -2.31 13.38 14.04
CA ASN A 104 -2.06 14.28 15.19
C ASN A 104 -1.61 13.54 16.47
N PHE A 105 -1.43 12.22 16.42
CA PHE A 105 -1.06 11.42 17.59
C PHE A 105 0.13 10.53 17.27
N ASP A 106 -0.11 9.48 16.47
CA ASP A 106 0.91 8.54 16.01
C ASP A 106 0.82 8.39 14.49
N PRO A 107 1.43 9.32 13.73
CA PRO A 107 1.26 9.37 12.29
C PRO A 107 1.69 8.06 11.63
N LEU A 108 0.84 7.56 10.74
CA LEU A 108 1.02 6.26 10.10
C LEU A 108 1.10 6.44 8.60
N ASP A 109 2.29 6.24 8.07
CA ASP A 109 2.53 6.24 6.63
C ASP A 109 2.22 4.85 6.06
N LEU A 110 1.63 4.84 4.87
CA LEU A 110 1.38 3.68 4.04
C LEU A 110 2.27 3.80 2.81
N TYR A 111 3.24 2.89 2.68
CA TYR A 111 4.11 2.77 1.51
C TYR A 111 3.61 1.63 0.62
N ILE A 112 3.39 1.91 -0.66
CA ILE A 112 2.85 0.96 -1.63
C ILE A 112 3.89 0.73 -2.72
N PHE A 113 4.15 -0.54 -3.02
CA PHE A 113 5.05 -0.99 -4.07
C PHE A 113 4.28 -1.82 -5.08
N ASP A 114 4.67 -1.70 -6.35
CA ASP A 114 4.18 -2.57 -7.41
C ASP A 114 4.81 -3.96 -7.27
N VAL A 115 4.02 -5.00 -7.50
CA VAL A 115 4.50 -6.38 -7.50
C VAL A 115 4.02 -7.12 -8.72
N GLN A 116 4.79 -8.14 -9.09
CA GLN A 116 4.41 -9.15 -10.06
C GLN A 116 4.29 -10.50 -9.37
N SER A 117 3.14 -11.15 -9.55
CA SER A 117 2.86 -12.49 -9.04
C SER A 117 3.05 -13.53 -10.14
N GLU A 118 3.66 -14.67 -9.81
CA GLU A 118 3.81 -15.80 -10.74
C GLU A 118 2.48 -16.48 -11.07
N LYS A 119 1.59 -16.66 -10.09
CA LYS A 119 0.34 -17.43 -10.26
C LYS A 119 -0.88 -16.58 -10.50
N LEU A 120 -0.92 -15.34 -9.99
CA LEU A 120 -2.11 -14.50 -10.01
C LEU A 120 -1.80 -13.07 -10.46
N PRO A 121 -1.81 -12.81 -11.79
CA PRO A 121 -1.46 -11.50 -12.37
C PRO A 121 -2.30 -10.32 -11.88
N ASP A 122 -3.48 -10.58 -11.32
CA ASP A 122 -4.33 -9.56 -10.70
C ASP A 122 -3.73 -8.93 -9.44
N ILE A 123 -2.79 -9.61 -8.78
CA ILE A 123 -2.09 -9.07 -7.62
C ILE A 123 -1.06 -8.06 -8.11
N LYS A 124 -1.27 -6.81 -7.72
CA LYS A 124 -0.53 -5.65 -8.26
C LYS A 124 0.26 -4.91 -7.20
N TYR A 125 -0.14 -5.01 -5.93
CA TYR A 125 0.43 -4.18 -4.88
C TYR A 125 0.83 -5.00 -3.65
N ILE A 126 1.95 -4.62 -3.06
CA ILE A 126 2.26 -4.92 -1.67
C ILE A 126 2.40 -3.60 -0.91
N SER A 127 1.84 -3.54 0.29
CA SER A 127 1.74 -2.31 1.08
C SER A 127 2.24 -2.55 2.49
N VAL A 128 2.96 -1.57 3.04
CA VAL A 128 3.46 -1.59 4.42
C VAL A 128 3.02 -0.33 5.15
N TRP A 129 2.59 -0.50 6.41
CA TRP A 129 2.29 0.61 7.30
C TRP A 129 3.45 0.82 8.28
N VAL A 130 3.92 2.05 8.39
CA VAL A 130 5.04 2.43 9.28
C VAL A 130 4.63 3.66 10.09
N TYR A 131 4.63 3.52 11.42
CA TYR A 131 4.45 4.64 12.34
C TYR A 131 5.69 5.53 12.33
N HIS A 132 5.49 6.82 12.61
CA HIS A 132 6.60 7.76 12.66
C HIS A 132 7.46 7.57 13.91
N ASP A 133 6.89 7.05 15.01
CA ASP A 133 7.66 6.71 16.21
C ASP A 133 8.59 5.54 15.93
N GLN A 134 9.91 5.80 16.02
CA GLN A 134 10.99 4.84 15.80
C GLN A 134 10.84 3.96 14.53
N ASN A 135 10.17 4.48 13.51
CA ASN A 135 9.87 3.78 12.26
C ASN A 135 9.25 2.39 12.48
N VAL A 136 8.32 2.27 13.45
CA VAL A 136 7.68 1.01 13.82
C VAL A 136 6.80 0.46 12.69
N VAL A 137 7.11 -0.73 12.19
CA VAL A 137 6.32 -1.43 11.18
C VAL A 137 5.05 -2.01 11.80
N SER A 138 3.88 -1.61 11.29
CA SER A 138 2.59 -1.98 11.86
C SER A 138 1.83 -3.04 11.07
N GLY A 139 2.17 -3.26 9.79
CA GLY A 139 1.47 -4.27 9.00
C GLY A 139 1.98 -4.37 7.56
N ILE A 140 1.57 -5.45 6.91
CA ILE A 140 1.83 -5.74 5.51
C ILE A 140 0.58 -6.28 4.84
N TRP A 141 0.38 -5.95 3.56
CA TRP A 141 -0.80 -6.38 2.81
C TRP A 141 -0.50 -6.55 1.31
N ILE A 142 -0.86 -7.71 0.77
CA ILE A 142 -0.76 -8.05 -0.66
C ILE A 142 -2.16 -7.94 -1.27
N SER A 143 -2.30 -7.26 -2.42
CA SER A 143 -3.62 -6.91 -2.94
C SER A 143 -3.68 -6.62 -4.44
N LYS A 144 -4.90 -6.72 -4.98
CA LYS A 144 -5.25 -6.31 -6.35
C LYS A 144 -5.44 -4.79 -6.48
N GLU A 145 -5.91 -4.15 -5.41
CA GLU A 145 -6.24 -2.73 -5.32
C GLU A 145 -5.51 -2.08 -4.14
N LYS A 146 -5.14 -0.80 -4.26
CA LYS A 146 -4.50 -0.06 -3.16
C LYS A 146 -5.43 0.00 -1.94
N PRO A 147 -4.93 -0.21 -0.69
CA PRO A 147 -5.76 -0.27 0.51
C PRO A 147 -6.14 1.12 1.04
N LEU A 148 -6.73 1.97 0.19
CA LEU A 148 -7.09 3.37 0.51
C LEU A 148 -8.54 3.53 1.00
N GLY A 149 -9.32 2.45 0.95
CA GLY A 149 -10.77 2.42 1.20
C GLY A 149 -11.57 2.77 -0.06
N LYS A 150 -12.69 2.07 -0.30
CA LYS A 150 -13.60 2.39 -1.41
C LYS A 150 -14.50 3.56 -0.99
N SER A 151 -14.73 4.54 -1.87
CA SER A 151 -15.94 5.34 -1.80
C SER A 151 -17.12 4.43 -2.10
N LYS A 152 -18.22 4.51 -1.34
CA LYS A 152 -19.48 3.85 -1.73
C LYS A 152 -19.80 4.27 -3.18
N PRO A 153 -20.25 3.36 -4.06
CA PRO A 153 -20.90 3.79 -5.29
C PRO A 153 -22.03 4.75 -4.92
N LYS A 154 -22.15 5.88 -5.61
CA LYS A 154 -23.40 6.65 -5.53
C LYS A 154 -24.45 5.80 -6.23
N ASP A 155 -25.62 5.61 -5.62
CA ASP A 155 -26.74 4.79 -6.12
C ASP A 155 -27.28 5.20 -7.52
N ASN A 156 -26.69 6.20 -8.18
CA ASN A 156 -27.15 6.72 -9.45
C ASN A 156 -26.62 5.93 -10.66
N ASP A 157 -25.54 5.15 -10.53
CA ASP A 157 -24.97 4.38 -11.66
C ASP A 157 -25.74 3.08 -11.97
N LYS A 158 -26.77 2.74 -11.18
CA LYS A 158 -27.64 1.57 -11.42
C LYS A 158 -28.86 1.85 -12.31
N LYS A 159 -29.09 3.10 -12.73
CA LYS A 159 -30.27 3.45 -13.56
C LYS A 159 -29.99 3.58 -15.05
N GLU A 160 -28.75 3.45 -15.51
CA GLU A 160 -28.39 3.66 -16.92
C GLU A 160 -27.87 2.39 -17.62
N SER A 161 -28.37 1.21 -17.22
CA SER A 161 -28.20 -0.02 -18.02
C SER A 161 -29.49 -0.84 -18.18
N ALA A 162 -30.64 -0.20 -17.94
CA ALA A 162 -31.95 -0.80 -18.15
C ALA A 162 -32.84 0.16 -18.92
N LEU A 163 -32.45 0.44 -20.17
CA LEU A 163 -33.32 0.84 -21.28
C LEU A 163 -32.72 0.29 -22.57
#